data_AF-X0Z1T5-F1
#
_entry.id   AF-X0Z1T5-F1
#
_cell.length_a   1.000
_cell.length_b   1.000
_cell.length_c   1.000
_cell.angle_alpha   90.00
_cell.angle_beta   90.00
_cell.angle_gamma   90.00
#
_symmetry.space_group_name_H-M   'P 1'
#
loop_
_entity.id
_entity.type
_entity.pdbx_description
1 polymer ?
#
loop_
_entity_poly.entity_id
_entity_poly.type
_entity_poly.pdbx_seq_one_letter_code
_entity_poly.pdbx_strand_id
1 'polypeptide(L)'
;LRDITENKKMEESLNESEYNLRLLNKSLMEKVEGRTKELKISEEMYKKILNDLDVGFYKGEFKGKLLMHNSAFNTILGLDASMSLVGFQSSQFFNDLNVQERYFNKLSENGHVTNFKTQITNDDGEIITVYLNSHLIRDHEGNPKEVEGTMVKFIEEP
;
A
#
# COMPACT_ATOMS: atom_id res chain seq x y z
N LEU A 1 -8.46 -48.32 45.47
CA LEU A 1 -7.56 -47.26 45.96
C LEU A 1 -6.71 -46.62 44.86
N ARG A 2 -6.18 -47.36 43.86
CA ARG A 2 -5.37 -46.79 42.74
C ARG A 2 -6.11 -45.79 41.83
N ASP A 3 -7.38 -46.05 41.50
CA ASP A 3 -8.19 -45.27 40.56
C ASP A 3 -8.48 -43.82 41.03
N ILE A 4 -8.67 -43.64 42.34
CA ILE A 4 -9.00 -42.34 42.93
C ILE A 4 -7.76 -41.41 42.91
N THR A 5 -6.56 -41.97 43.02
CA THR A 5 -5.31 -41.21 43.02
C THR A 5 -4.93 -40.71 41.63
N GLU A 6 -5.20 -41.49 40.59
CA GLU A 6 -4.97 -41.08 39.19
C GLU A 6 -5.98 -40.02 38.75
N ASN A 7 -7.27 -40.20 39.07
CA ASN A 7 -8.30 -39.20 38.79
C ASN A 7 -8.01 -37.85 39.47
N LYS A 8 -7.58 -37.86 40.74
CA LYS A 8 -7.25 -36.63 41.46
C LYS A 8 -6.05 -35.89 40.84
N LYS A 9 -5.01 -36.62 40.39
CA LYS A 9 -3.87 -36.02 39.69
C LYS A 9 -4.25 -35.42 38.33
N MET A 10 -5.15 -36.07 37.60
CA MET A 10 -5.66 -35.53 36.33
C MET A 10 -6.47 -34.25 36.55
N GLU A 11 -7.29 -34.20 37.59
CA GLU A 11 -8.08 -33.02 37.94
C GLU A 11 -7.19 -31.83 38.36
N GLU A 12 -6.14 -32.09 39.15
CA GLU A 12 -5.13 -31.08 39.51
C GLU A 12 -4.39 -30.57 38.27
N SER A 13 -3.94 -31.47 37.38
CA SER A 13 -3.26 -31.10 36.13
C SER A 13 -4.18 -30.33 35.17
N LEU A 14 -5.46 -30.69 35.12
CA LEU A 14 -6.45 -29.98 34.29
C LEU A 14 -6.67 -28.56 34.81
N ASN A 15 -6.87 -28.40 36.13
CA ASN A 15 -7.03 -27.08 36.75
C ASN A 15 -5.79 -26.19 36.54
N GLU A 16 -4.58 -26.75 36.64
CA GLU A 16 -3.34 -26.03 36.38
C GLU A 16 -3.25 -25.59 34.90
N SER A 17 -3.60 -26.48 33.97
CA SER A 17 -3.66 -26.15 32.55
C SER A 17 -4.71 -25.09 32.24
N GLU A 18 -5.89 -25.15 32.84
CA GLU A 18 -6.94 -24.13 32.68
C GLU A 18 -6.49 -22.76 33.18
N TYR A 19 -5.82 -22.73 34.33
CA TYR A 19 -5.24 -21.51 34.88
C TYR A 19 -4.18 -20.91 33.94
N ASN A 20 -3.25 -21.74 33.47
CA ASN A 20 -2.21 -21.31 32.52
C ASN A 20 -2.82 -20.81 31.20
N LEU A 21 -3.86 -21.46 30.70
CA LEU A 21 -4.56 -21.04 29.48
C LEU A 21 -5.23 -19.68 29.66
N ARG A 22 -5.85 -19.41 30.82
CA ARG A 22 -6.43 -18.09 31.13
C ARG A 22 -5.37 -16.99 31.17
N LEU A 23 -4.23 -17.25 31.79
CA LEU A 23 -3.11 -16.29 31.81
C LEU A 23 -2.56 -16.03 30.40
N LEU A 24 -2.37 -17.08 29.62
CA LEU A 24 -1.87 -16.98 28.25
C LEU A 24 -2.86 -16.20 27.36
N ASN A 25 -4.15 -16.50 27.46
CA ASN A 25 -5.19 -15.77 26.71
C ASN A 25 -5.20 -14.29 27.07
N LYS A 26 -5.10 -13.95 28.35
CA LYS A 26 -5.00 -12.55 28.79
C LYS A 26 -3.79 -11.85 28.19
N SER A 27 -2.60 -12.47 28.28
CA SER A 27 -1.38 -11.90 27.70
C SER A 27 -1.46 -11.77 26.17
N LEU A 28 -2.11 -12.72 25.50
CA LEU A 28 -2.31 -12.67 24.05
C LEU A 28 -3.25 -11.52 23.67
N MET A 29 -4.34 -11.31 24.40
CA MET A 29 -5.25 -10.17 24.19
C MET A 29 -4.51 -8.85 24.36
N GLU A 30 -3.74 -8.69 25.44
CA GLU A 30 -2.93 -7.48 25.66
C GLU A 30 -1.93 -7.24 24.51
N LYS A 31 -1.27 -8.30 24.00
CA LYS A 31 -0.37 -8.20 22.84
C LYS A 31 -1.09 -7.84 21.54
N VAL A 32 -2.27 -8.40 21.30
CA VAL A 32 -3.06 -8.09 20.10
C VAL A 32 -3.55 -6.64 20.16
N GLU A 33 -4.06 -6.20 21.30
CA GLU A 33 -4.47 -4.81 21.49
C GLU A 33 -3.29 -3.83 21.33
N GLY A 34 -2.15 -4.14 21.93
CA GLY A 34 -0.92 -3.35 21.78
C GLY A 34 -0.51 -3.22 20.31
N ARG A 35 -0.39 -4.35 19.60
CA ARG A 35 -0.02 -4.35 18.17
C ARG A 35 -1.05 -3.67 17.29
N THR A 36 -2.34 -3.79 17.60
CA THR A 36 -3.41 -3.11 16.84
C THR A 36 -3.31 -1.60 16.99
N LYS A 37 -3.01 -1.10 18.20
CA LYS A 37 -2.80 0.33 18.46
C LYS A 37 -1.55 0.85 17.74
N GLU A 38 -0.44 0.13 17.85
CA GLU A 38 0.81 0.48 17.16
C GLU A 38 0.63 0.53 15.65
N LEU A 39 -0.06 -0.46 15.07
CA LEU A 39 -0.37 -0.50 13.65
C LEU A 39 -1.18 0.73 13.24
N LYS A 40 -2.27 1.03 13.95
CA LYS A 40 -3.11 2.19 13.66
C LYS A 40 -2.32 3.51 13.72
N ILE A 41 -1.49 3.70 14.74
CA ILE A 41 -0.65 4.89 14.87
C ILE A 41 0.34 4.98 13.71
N SER A 42 0.97 3.87 13.32
CA SER A 42 1.91 3.84 12.20
C SER A 42 1.23 4.15 10.86
N GLU A 43 0.01 3.64 10.63
CA GLU A 43 -0.79 3.91 9.43
C GLU A 43 -1.20 5.39 9.35
N GLU A 44 -1.62 5.99 10.47
CA GLU A 44 -1.97 7.41 10.54
C GLU A 44 -0.74 8.31 10.27
N MET A 45 0.41 7.98 10.86
CA MET A 45 1.66 8.71 10.58
C MET A 45 2.08 8.58 9.12
N TYR A 46 2.02 7.38 8.54
CA TYR A 46 2.35 7.14 7.14
C TYR A 46 1.44 7.95 6.20
N LYS A 47 0.12 7.91 6.42
CA LYS A 47 -0.85 8.69 5.63
C LYS A 47 -0.56 10.18 5.72
N LYS A 48 -0.25 10.69 6.92
CA LYS A 48 0.10 12.09 7.11
C LYS A 48 1.35 12.48 6.31
N ILE A 49 2.43 11.71 6.45
CA ILE A 49 3.69 11.98 5.73
C ILE A 49 3.44 12.02 4.22
N LEU A 50 2.69 11.06 3.68
CA LEU A 50 2.40 11.06 2.24
C LEU A 50 1.54 12.25 1.80
N ASN A 51 0.58 12.69 2.61
CA ASN A 51 -0.31 13.79 2.25
C ASN A 51 0.33 15.18 2.44
N ASP A 52 1.34 15.28 3.30
CA ASP A 52 2.09 16.54 3.54
C ASP A 52 3.13 16.82 2.42
N LEU A 53 3.39 15.86 1.52
CA LEU A 53 4.30 16.02 0.39
C LEU A 53 3.56 16.55 -0.85
N ASP A 54 4.15 17.52 -1.56
CA ASP A 54 3.71 17.95 -2.91
C ASP A 54 4.09 16.95 -4.02
N VAL A 55 4.19 15.68 -3.66
CA VAL A 55 4.58 14.57 -4.53
C VAL A 55 3.45 13.57 -4.56
N GLY A 56 2.88 13.34 -5.74
CA GLY A 56 1.80 12.40 -5.92
C GLY A 56 2.28 10.97 -5.75
N PHE A 57 1.88 10.29 -4.68
CA PHE A 57 2.15 8.86 -4.50
C PHE A 57 1.03 8.04 -5.14
N TYR A 58 1.38 6.93 -5.77
CA TYR A 58 0.42 5.94 -6.26
C TYR A 58 0.94 4.52 -6.12
N LYS A 59 0.00 3.58 -6.04
CA LYS A 59 0.23 2.14 -6.14
C LYS A 59 -0.89 1.51 -6.94
N GLY A 60 -0.56 0.61 -7.85
CA GLY A 60 -1.53 -0.06 -8.74
C GLY A 60 -1.10 -1.47 -9.10
N GLU A 61 -2.02 -2.24 -9.64
CA GLU A 61 -1.72 -3.51 -10.30
C GLU A 61 -0.85 -3.26 -11.54
N PHE A 62 0.05 -4.19 -11.87
CA PHE A 62 0.83 -4.11 -13.08
C PHE A 62 -0.09 -4.17 -14.32
N LYS A 63 -0.09 -3.10 -15.14
CA LYS A 63 -1.02 -2.92 -16.28
C LYS A 63 -2.51 -3.01 -15.90
N GLY A 64 -2.84 -2.74 -14.64
CA GLY A 64 -4.19 -2.91 -14.10
C GLY A 64 -4.73 -1.66 -13.43
N LYS A 65 -5.46 -1.88 -12.34
CA LYS A 65 -6.17 -0.85 -11.60
C LYS A 65 -5.29 -0.14 -10.59
N LEU A 66 -5.61 1.12 -10.32
CA LEU A 66 -5.06 1.86 -9.19
C LEU A 66 -5.56 1.25 -7.87
N LEU A 67 -4.66 0.97 -6.94
CA LEU A 67 -4.94 0.38 -5.63
C LEU A 67 -4.91 1.43 -4.51
N MET A 68 -4.04 2.43 -4.63
CA MET A 68 -3.87 3.49 -3.63
C MET A 68 -3.25 4.73 -4.28
N HIS A 69 -3.57 5.91 -3.76
CA HIS A 69 -2.89 7.16 -4.06
C HIS A 69 -3.02 8.13 -2.86
N ASN A 70 -2.22 9.19 -2.84
CA ASN A 70 -2.37 10.28 -1.87
C ASN A 70 -3.17 11.46 -2.47
N SER A 71 -3.41 12.50 -1.65
CA SER A 71 -4.10 13.72 -2.09
C SER A 71 -3.33 14.50 -3.17
N ALA A 72 -2.01 14.57 -3.06
CA ALA A 72 -1.17 15.29 -4.03
C ALA A 72 -1.26 14.70 -5.45
N PHE A 73 -1.48 13.39 -5.57
CA PHE A 73 -1.74 12.75 -6.86
C PHE A 73 -2.96 13.36 -7.54
N ASN A 74 -4.07 13.54 -6.81
CA ASN A 74 -5.28 14.16 -7.35
C ASN A 74 -5.05 15.64 -7.69
N THR A 75 -4.37 16.37 -6.80
CA THR A 75 -4.08 17.79 -7.03
C THR A 75 -3.25 18.00 -8.29
N ILE A 76 -2.28 17.14 -8.57
CA ILE A 76 -1.51 17.18 -9.82
C ILE A 76 -2.41 16.91 -11.04
N LEU A 77 -3.37 15.98 -10.92
CA LEU A 77 -4.36 15.71 -11.97
C LEU A 77 -5.44 16.80 -12.11
N GLY A 78 -5.44 17.84 -11.28
CA GLY A 78 -6.49 18.87 -11.26
C GLY A 78 -7.81 18.42 -10.63
N LEU A 79 -7.80 17.30 -9.90
CA LEU A 79 -8.99 16.71 -9.27
C LEU A 79 -9.13 17.12 -7.80
N ASP A 80 -10.33 16.94 -7.25
CA ASP A 80 -10.58 17.09 -5.82
C ASP A 80 -9.66 16.16 -4.99
N ALA A 81 -8.96 16.74 -4.02
CA ALA A 81 -7.96 16.04 -3.20
C ALA A 81 -8.53 14.84 -2.40
N SER A 82 -9.83 14.81 -2.15
CA SER A 82 -10.54 13.73 -1.44
C SER A 82 -11.14 12.67 -2.34
N MET A 83 -11.15 12.90 -3.66
CA MET A 83 -11.70 11.94 -4.64
C MET A 83 -10.93 10.63 -4.60
N SER A 84 -11.64 9.50 -4.50
CA SER A 84 -11.02 8.18 -4.64
C SER A 84 -10.94 7.77 -6.10
N LEU A 85 -9.72 7.51 -6.58
CA LEU A 85 -9.44 6.98 -7.91
C LEU A 85 -9.14 5.47 -7.87
N VAL A 86 -9.30 4.82 -6.71
CA VAL A 86 -9.08 3.39 -6.55
C VAL A 86 -10.02 2.61 -7.46
N GLY A 87 -9.46 1.64 -8.18
CA GLY A 87 -10.19 0.82 -9.16
C GLY A 87 -10.15 1.35 -10.59
N PHE A 88 -9.70 2.58 -10.81
CA PHE A 88 -9.55 3.15 -12.15
C PHE A 88 -8.41 2.46 -12.90
N GLN A 89 -8.59 2.22 -14.20
CA GLN A 89 -7.59 1.56 -15.02
C GLN A 89 -6.40 2.49 -15.26
N SER A 90 -5.18 1.98 -15.12
CA SER A 90 -3.95 2.77 -15.30
C SER A 90 -3.87 3.49 -16.65
N SER A 91 -4.49 2.96 -17.71
CA SER A 91 -4.55 3.59 -19.04
C SER A 91 -5.28 4.93 -19.07
N GLN A 92 -6.12 5.22 -18.07
CA GLN A 92 -6.83 6.50 -17.97
C GLN A 92 -5.91 7.64 -17.53
N PHE A 93 -4.74 7.34 -16.96
CA PHE A 93 -3.76 8.34 -16.50
C PHE A 93 -2.67 8.62 -17.54
N PHE A 94 -2.79 8.08 -18.75
CA PHE A 94 -1.86 8.32 -19.85
C PHE A 94 -2.61 8.84 -21.07
N ASN A 95 -2.12 9.92 -21.67
CA ASN A 95 -2.69 10.48 -22.90
C ASN A 95 -2.39 9.62 -24.14
N ASP A 96 -1.30 8.85 -24.12
CA ASP A 96 -0.84 7.99 -25.22
C ASP A 96 -0.53 6.58 -24.71
N LEU A 97 -1.22 5.59 -25.25
CA LEU A 97 -1.04 4.18 -24.90
C LEU A 97 0.35 3.64 -25.30
N ASN A 98 1.00 4.20 -26.33
CA ASN A 98 2.37 3.82 -26.68
C ASN A 98 3.36 4.29 -25.62
N VAL A 99 3.12 5.46 -25.02
CA VAL A 99 3.93 5.97 -23.89
C VAL A 99 3.71 5.09 -22.66
N GLN A 100 2.47 4.70 -22.39
CA GLN A 100 2.14 3.76 -21.32
C GLN A 100 2.84 2.41 -21.51
N GLU A 101 2.80 1.85 -22.71
CA GLU A 101 3.47 0.60 -23.03
C GLU A 101 4.99 0.72 -22.80
N ARG A 102 5.60 1.81 -23.26
CA ARG A 102 7.03 2.08 -23.05
C ARG A 102 7.39 2.21 -21.57
N TYR A 103 6.50 2.77 -20.75
CA TYR A 103 6.65 2.82 -19.29
C TYR A 103 6.66 1.41 -18.68
N PHE A 104 5.68 0.56 -19.01
CA PHE A 104 5.61 -0.79 -18.48
C PHE A 104 6.72 -1.72 -18.99
N ASN A 105 7.19 -1.53 -20.22
CA ASN A 105 8.32 -2.30 -20.76
C ASN A 105 9.60 -1.96 -19.97
N LYS A 106 9.89 -0.68 -19.73
CA LYS A 106 11.03 -0.28 -18.89
C LYS A 106 10.95 -0.84 -17.47
N LEU A 107 9.76 -0.85 -16.85
CA LEU A 107 9.56 -1.49 -15.55
C LEU A 107 9.81 -2.99 -15.58
N SER A 108 9.36 -3.68 -16.64
CA SER A 108 9.54 -5.12 -16.81
C SER A 108 11.01 -5.49 -16.98
N GLU A 109 11.74 -4.70 -17.77
CA GLU A 109 13.15 -4.88 -18.08
C GLU A 109 14.06 -4.56 -16.88
N ASN A 110 13.85 -3.41 -16.24
CA ASN A 110 14.79 -2.87 -15.24
C ASN A 110 14.32 -3.04 -13.80
N GLY A 111 13.06 -3.45 -13.58
CA GLY A 111 12.42 -3.47 -12.27
C GLY A 111 12.07 -2.08 -11.71
N HIS A 112 12.47 -1.00 -12.38
CA HIS A 112 12.20 0.36 -11.98
C HIS A 112 12.23 1.32 -13.17
N VAL A 113 11.70 2.52 -12.97
CA VAL A 113 11.88 3.68 -13.85
C VAL A 113 12.21 4.91 -13.02
N THR A 114 13.06 5.76 -13.56
CA THR A 114 13.47 7.01 -12.92
C THR A 114 13.32 8.14 -13.92
N ASN A 115 12.79 9.28 -13.48
CA ASN A 115 12.55 10.48 -14.27
C ASN A 115 11.85 10.20 -15.61
N PHE A 116 10.88 9.29 -15.60
CA PHE A 116 10.10 9.00 -16.81
C PHE A 116 9.19 10.19 -17.11
N LYS A 117 9.59 11.01 -18.07
CA LYS A 117 8.83 12.17 -18.53
C LYS A 117 7.63 11.73 -19.35
N THR A 118 6.45 12.20 -18.99
CA THR A 118 5.21 12.03 -19.77
C THR A 118 4.36 13.29 -19.71
N GLN A 119 3.40 13.38 -20.62
CA GLN A 119 2.36 14.40 -20.62
C GLN A 119 1.03 13.76 -20.23
N ILE A 120 0.26 14.48 -19.42
CA ILE A 120 -1.08 14.10 -19.01
C ILE A 120 -2.00 15.31 -19.17
N THR A 121 -3.28 15.05 -19.44
CA THR A 121 -4.32 16.07 -19.46
C THR A 121 -4.98 16.09 -18.08
N ASN A 122 -4.97 17.25 -17.42
CA ASN A 122 -5.68 17.42 -16.14
C ASN A 122 -7.20 17.56 -16.37
N ASP A 123 -7.98 17.60 -15.29
CA ASP A 123 -9.46 17.72 -15.35
C ASP A 123 -9.93 19.01 -16.06
N ASP A 124 -9.10 20.07 -16.02
CA ASP A 124 -9.35 21.35 -16.69
C ASP A 124 -9.03 21.32 -18.20
N GLY A 125 -8.49 20.22 -18.72
CA GLY A 125 -8.11 20.04 -20.12
C GLY A 125 -6.72 20.56 -20.50
N GLU A 126 -5.94 21.03 -19.53
CA GLU A 126 -4.56 21.48 -19.73
C GLU A 126 -3.59 20.29 -19.83
N ILE A 127 -2.65 20.38 -20.77
CA ILE A 127 -1.57 19.41 -20.89
C ILE A 127 -0.44 19.82 -19.95
N ILE A 128 -0.18 18.99 -18.93
CA ILE A 128 0.93 19.19 -18.01
C ILE A 128 2.00 18.12 -18.22
N THR A 129 3.25 18.51 -17.98
CA THR A 129 4.38 17.58 -17.97
C THR A 129 4.58 17.05 -16.56
N VAL A 130 4.70 15.73 -16.43
CA VAL A 130 5.01 15.07 -15.16
C VAL A 130 6.19 14.11 -15.30
N TYR A 131 6.89 13.91 -14.20
CA TYR A 131 7.92 12.87 -14.06
C TYR A 131 7.42 11.76 -13.16
N LEU A 132 7.58 10.53 -13.63
CA LEU A 132 7.27 9.32 -12.87
C LEU A 132 8.57 8.64 -12.41
N ASN A 133 8.62 8.28 -11.13
CA ASN A 133 9.60 7.35 -10.58
C ASN A 133 8.85 6.18 -9.97
N SER A 134 9.17 4.96 -10.38
CA SER A 134 8.34 3.81 -10.03
C SER A 134 9.15 2.53 -9.91
N HIS A 135 8.70 1.63 -9.05
CA HIS A 135 9.29 0.32 -8.82
C HIS A 135 8.26 -0.78 -9.12
N LEU A 136 8.74 -1.84 -9.77
CA LEU A 136 7.96 -3.03 -10.02
C LEU A 136 8.07 -3.99 -8.83
N ILE A 137 6.93 -4.35 -8.27
CA ILE A 137 6.80 -5.37 -7.24
C ILE A 137 6.38 -6.67 -7.92
N ARG A 138 7.13 -7.72 -7.64
CA ARG A 138 6.88 -9.07 -8.16
C ARG A 138 6.26 -9.96 -7.08
N ASP A 139 5.50 -10.94 -7.50
CA ASP A 139 5.01 -12.00 -6.60
C ASP A 139 6.12 -13.01 -6.26
N HIS A 140 5.75 -14.04 -5.50
CA HIS A 140 6.65 -15.12 -5.08
C HIS A 140 7.13 -16.01 -6.24
N GLU A 141 6.46 -15.98 -7.40
CA GLU A 141 6.85 -16.69 -8.62
C GLU A 141 7.72 -15.81 -9.54
N GLY A 142 7.94 -14.55 -9.17
CA GLY A 142 8.73 -13.58 -9.94
C GLY A 142 7.91 -12.85 -11.01
N ASN A 143 6.59 -13.03 -11.07
CA ASN A 143 5.75 -12.37 -12.05
C ASN A 143 5.49 -10.91 -11.65
N PRO A 144 5.41 -9.96 -12.61
CA PRO A 144 4.97 -8.59 -12.37
C PRO A 144 3.60 -8.57 -11.70
N LYS A 145 3.48 -7.99 -10.51
CA LYS A 145 2.23 -7.98 -9.73
C LYS A 145 1.70 -6.57 -9.53
N GLU A 146 2.51 -5.70 -8.96
CA GLU A 146 2.13 -4.35 -8.55
C GLU A 146 3.22 -3.35 -8.97
N VAL A 147 2.84 -2.08 -9.08
CA VAL A 147 3.74 -0.96 -9.30
C VAL A 147 3.43 0.09 -8.25
N GLU A 148 4.46 0.61 -7.61
CA GLU A 148 4.35 1.79 -6.75
C GLU A 148 5.29 2.87 -7.24
N GLY A 149 4.90 4.12 -7.06
CA GLY A 149 5.69 5.22 -7.57
C GLY A 149 5.22 6.58 -7.11
N THR A 150 5.99 7.56 -7.55
CA THR A 150 5.76 8.99 -7.32
C THR A 150 5.58 9.71 -8.65
N MET A 151 4.79 10.76 -8.62
CA MET A 151 4.52 11.68 -9.71
C MET A 151 4.83 13.09 -9.23
N VAL A 152 5.65 13.80 -10.01
CA VAL A 152 5.98 15.20 -9.75
C VAL A 152 5.63 16.02 -10.98
N LYS A 153 4.87 17.10 -10.80
CA LYS A 153 4.59 18.08 -11.85
C LYS A 153 5.88 18.83 -12.17
N PHE A 154 6.23 18.92 -13.45
CA PHE A 154 7.29 19.81 -13.88
C PHE A 154 6.78 21.25 -13.82
N ILE A 155 7.54 22.12 -13.14
CA ILE A 155 7.30 23.55 -13.06
C ILE A 155 8.50 24.20 -13.72
N GLU A 156 8.29 24.94 -14.80
CA GLU A 156 9.34 25.76 -15.40
C GLU A 156 9.69 26.88 -14.40
N GLU A 157 10.98 27.04 -14.08
CA GLU A 157 11.42 28.18 -13.28
C GLU A 157 11.20 29.49 -14.08
N PRO A 158 10.69 30.55 -13.44
CA PRO A 158 10.40 31.83 -14.09
C PRO A 158 11.64 32.58 -14.61
#